data_AF-C1FEX5-F1
#
_entry.id   AF-C1FEX5-F1
#
_cell.length_a   1.000
_cell.length_b   1.000
_cell.length_c   1.000
_cell.angle_alpha   90.00
_cell.angle_beta   90.00
_cell.angle_gamma   90.00
#
_symmetry.space_group_name_H-M   'P 1'
#
loop_
_entity.id
_entity.type
_entity.pdbx_description
1 polymer ?
#
loop_
_entity_poly.entity_id
_entity_poly.type
_entity_poly.pdbx_seq_one_letter_code
_entity_poly.pdbx_strand_id
1 'polypeptide(L)'
;GLPARGKTHMAKRLCQYLRFFHGARTQVFNVGSYRRKMMGKTKADSEFFRGNGENDALRKSFARAALKDLVDFLFQEDLGSNLEQRSADSGRVAIFDATNTTKERREWIRAQLDGLPLKLLFIESVCTDQAIIDRNIWHVKVNNEDYVTEADKRRAYDDFKKRIENYEAVYQPIDEEHLSFIKLINCGKKVEINNIHGFLCGRIVQFLTNMHATHQTIYLTRHGQSEYNYQGKIGGDSGLSMMGEKYALALAKYCVDHLTKDPHTGEPVPCRLWTSSLQRTILTARHIPHPKVKPMSPRVLRNLDEIYAGVCDGMTYDEIEANYPEEFALRNENKLGYRYPRGESYLDVISRLDPLIQELESYQEPVLIVGHQGVLRLIYAYFTGMDRTEACNASIPLNTVIKVSLFSFSYGQLL
;
A
#
# COMPACT_ATOMS: atom_id res chain seq x y z
N GLY A 1 -18.21 -2.71 -10.59
CA GLY A 1 -17.92 -1.26 -10.55
C GLY A 1 -17.41 -0.68 -11.87
N LEU A 2 -17.91 0.50 -12.24
CA LEU A 2 -17.64 1.20 -13.51
C LEU A 2 -16.15 1.56 -13.75
N PRO A 3 -15.73 1.85 -15.00
CA PRO A 3 -14.39 2.37 -15.29
C PRO A 3 -14.07 3.69 -14.54
N ALA A 4 -12.78 4.00 -14.34
CA ALA A 4 -12.30 5.19 -13.59
C ALA A 4 -12.81 5.32 -12.13
N ARG A 5 -13.17 4.20 -11.50
CA ARG A 5 -13.58 4.13 -10.08
C ARG A 5 -12.47 3.58 -9.15
N GLY A 6 -11.20 3.83 -9.45
CA GLY A 6 -10.08 3.43 -8.58
C GLY A 6 -9.77 1.92 -8.43
N LYS A 7 -10.48 1.01 -9.12
CA LYS A 7 -10.33 -0.46 -9.01
C LYS A 7 -8.89 -0.97 -9.05
N THR A 8 -8.14 -0.62 -10.09
CA THR A 8 -6.75 -1.08 -10.26
C THR A 8 -5.83 -0.52 -9.18
N HIS A 9 -6.07 0.70 -8.70
CA HIS A 9 -5.33 1.27 -7.57
C HIS A 9 -5.59 0.48 -6.28
N MET A 10 -6.87 0.25 -5.94
CA MET A 10 -7.25 -0.57 -4.78
C MET A 10 -6.69 -1.98 -4.88
N ALA A 11 -6.77 -2.62 -6.05
CA ALA A 11 -6.23 -3.97 -6.26
C ALA A 11 -4.72 -4.04 -6.01
N LYS A 12 -3.95 -3.08 -6.51
CA LYS A 12 -2.49 -3.02 -6.28
C LYS A 12 -2.15 -2.76 -4.81
N ARG A 13 -2.85 -1.84 -4.16
CA ARG A 13 -2.62 -1.48 -2.75
C ARG A 13 -2.99 -2.62 -1.82
N LEU A 14 -4.13 -3.25 -2.06
CA LEU A 14 -4.54 -4.45 -1.33
C LEU A 14 -3.53 -5.60 -1.52
N CYS A 15 -3.03 -5.79 -2.74
CA CYS A 15 -1.98 -6.78 -3.01
C CYS A 15 -0.73 -6.53 -2.17
N GLN A 16 -0.24 -5.28 -2.14
CA GLN A 16 0.94 -4.92 -1.35
C GLN A 16 0.69 -5.09 0.15
N TYR A 17 -0.47 -4.67 0.64
CA TYR A 17 -0.87 -4.84 2.05
C TYR A 17 -0.85 -6.31 2.48
N LEU A 18 -1.48 -7.18 1.70
CA LEU A 18 -1.57 -8.61 1.99
C LEU A 18 -0.20 -9.30 1.93
N ARG A 19 0.62 -8.96 0.93
CA ARG A 19 2.00 -9.49 0.83
C ARG A 19 2.87 -9.06 2.00
N PHE A 20 2.82 -7.77 2.34
CA PHE A 20 3.75 -7.18 3.29
C PHE A 20 3.40 -7.54 4.74
N PHE A 21 2.15 -7.28 5.17
CA PHE A 21 1.72 -7.44 6.57
C PHE A 21 1.23 -8.84 6.90
N HIS A 22 0.56 -9.51 5.96
CA HIS A 22 0.00 -10.85 6.20
C HIS A 22 0.87 -11.97 5.63
N GLY A 23 1.97 -11.65 4.93
CA GLY A 23 2.83 -12.65 4.28
C GLY A 23 2.09 -13.46 3.20
N ALA A 24 0.91 -13.02 2.79
CA ALA A 24 0.05 -13.75 1.88
C ALA A 24 0.59 -13.61 0.45
N ARG A 25 0.75 -14.73 -0.24
CA ARG A 25 1.17 -14.76 -1.64
C ARG A 25 0.03 -14.26 -2.51
N THR A 26 0.05 -12.95 -2.80
CA THR A 26 -1.07 -12.28 -3.47
C THR A 26 -0.73 -11.92 -4.91
N GLN A 27 -1.64 -12.02 -5.86
CA GLN A 27 -1.40 -11.57 -7.24
C GLN A 27 -2.63 -10.90 -7.87
N VAL A 28 -2.41 -9.87 -8.69
CA VAL A 28 -3.48 -9.16 -9.41
C VAL A 28 -3.57 -9.64 -10.86
N PHE A 29 -4.76 -10.10 -11.25
CA PHE A 29 -5.10 -10.56 -12.60
C PHE A 29 -5.97 -9.50 -13.28
N ASN A 30 -5.33 -8.54 -13.96
CA ASN A 30 -6.02 -7.47 -14.66
C ASN A 30 -6.47 -7.92 -16.05
N VAL A 31 -7.78 -8.11 -16.24
CA VAL A 31 -8.36 -8.57 -17.53
C VAL A 31 -8.05 -7.60 -18.68
N GLY A 32 -7.90 -6.30 -18.38
CA GLY A 32 -7.46 -5.31 -19.36
C GLY A 32 -6.07 -5.56 -19.93
N SER A 33 -5.15 -6.15 -19.15
CA SER A 33 -3.82 -6.57 -19.60
C SER A 33 -3.89 -7.75 -20.56
N TYR A 34 -4.77 -8.74 -20.29
CA TYR A 34 -4.99 -9.88 -21.19
C TYR A 34 -5.53 -9.41 -22.54
N ARG A 35 -6.53 -8.52 -22.53
CA ARG A 35 -7.03 -7.88 -23.76
C ARG A 35 -5.90 -7.20 -24.54
N ARG A 36 -5.04 -6.40 -23.88
CA ARG A 36 -3.92 -5.69 -24.54
C ARG A 36 -2.90 -6.66 -25.13
N LYS A 37 -2.60 -7.78 -24.45
CA LYS A 37 -1.68 -8.80 -24.95
C LYS A 37 -2.23 -9.51 -26.20
N MET A 38 -3.53 -9.83 -26.21
CA MET A 38 -4.14 -10.60 -27.30
C MET A 38 -4.57 -9.75 -28.51
N MET A 39 -4.95 -8.49 -28.31
CA MET A 39 -5.47 -7.61 -29.38
C MET A 39 -4.51 -6.50 -29.82
N GLY A 40 -3.41 -6.27 -29.10
CA GLY A 40 -2.55 -5.10 -29.27
C GLY A 40 -3.11 -3.84 -28.58
N LYS A 41 -2.27 -2.80 -28.43
CA LYS A 41 -2.62 -1.57 -27.68
C LYS A 41 -3.71 -0.71 -28.34
N THR A 42 -3.80 -0.71 -29.67
CA THR A 42 -4.54 0.27 -30.47
C THR A 42 -5.92 -0.17 -30.99
N LYS A 43 -6.34 -1.42 -30.77
CA LYS A 43 -7.55 -2.01 -31.41
C LYS A 43 -8.81 -2.04 -30.53
N ALA A 44 -8.95 -1.16 -29.53
CA ALA A 44 -10.11 -1.21 -28.63
C ALA A 44 -10.55 0.20 -28.18
N ASP A 45 -11.28 0.86 -29.08
CA ASP A 45 -12.03 2.10 -28.85
C ASP A 45 -13.32 1.85 -28.03
N SER A 46 -14.10 2.89 -27.79
CA SER A 46 -15.40 2.79 -27.11
C SER A 46 -16.41 1.87 -27.83
N GLU A 47 -16.30 1.67 -29.14
CA GLU A 47 -17.18 0.78 -29.92
C GLU A 47 -16.95 -0.70 -29.59
N PHE A 48 -15.70 -1.10 -29.33
CA PHE A 48 -15.39 -2.44 -28.82
C PHE A 48 -16.14 -2.78 -27.52
N PHE A 49 -16.55 -1.76 -26.75
CA PHE A 49 -17.27 -1.95 -25.49
C PHE A 49 -18.78 -1.84 -25.60
N ARG A 50 -19.31 -1.51 -26.78
CA ARG A 50 -20.75 -1.59 -27.06
C ARG A 50 -21.17 -3.07 -27.16
N GLY A 51 -22.38 -3.36 -26.69
CA GLY A 51 -22.94 -4.72 -26.61
C GLY A 51 -23.22 -5.34 -27.98
N ASN A 52 -22.16 -5.71 -28.69
CA ASN A 52 -22.21 -6.48 -29.93
C ASN A 52 -21.75 -7.91 -29.61
N GLY A 53 -22.53 -8.92 -30.02
CA GLY A 53 -22.35 -10.32 -29.59
C GLY A 53 -20.93 -10.89 -29.79
N GLU A 54 -20.25 -10.52 -30.88
CA GLU A 54 -18.85 -10.95 -31.15
C GLU A 54 -17.84 -10.32 -30.17
N ASN A 55 -17.96 -9.01 -29.91
CA ASN A 55 -17.11 -8.31 -28.95
C ASN A 55 -17.32 -8.86 -27.52
N ASP A 56 -18.56 -9.21 -27.18
CA ASP A 56 -18.88 -9.84 -25.90
C ASP A 56 -18.26 -11.24 -25.74
N ALA A 57 -18.28 -12.06 -26.80
CA ALA A 57 -17.60 -13.35 -26.82
C ALA A 57 -16.09 -13.20 -26.60
N LEU A 58 -15.47 -12.21 -27.24
CA LEU A 58 -14.05 -11.92 -27.09
C LEU A 58 -13.70 -11.40 -25.68
N ARG A 59 -14.52 -10.51 -25.11
CA ARG A 59 -14.35 -10.08 -23.71
C ARG A 59 -14.53 -11.25 -22.72
N LYS A 60 -15.43 -12.20 -23.03
CA LYS A 60 -15.58 -13.45 -22.26
C LYS A 60 -14.34 -14.33 -22.36
N SER A 61 -13.68 -14.44 -23.53
CA SER A 61 -12.45 -15.22 -23.68
C SER A 61 -11.28 -14.65 -22.87
N PHE A 62 -11.10 -13.31 -22.84
CA PHE A 62 -10.06 -12.68 -22.00
C PHE A 62 -10.28 -12.92 -20.52
N ALA A 63 -11.54 -12.84 -20.06
CA ALA A 63 -11.88 -13.12 -18.68
C ALA A 63 -11.64 -14.59 -18.32
N ARG A 64 -11.95 -15.53 -19.22
CA ARG A 64 -11.64 -16.97 -19.06
C ARG A 64 -10.15 -17.23 -18.93
N ALA A 65 -9.33 -16.63 -19.80
CA ALA A 65 -7.88 -16.77 -19.74
C ALA A 65 -7.32 -16.25 -18.41
N ALA A 66 -7.75 -15.06 -17.99
CA ALA A 66 -7.33 -14.49 -16.70
C ALA A 66 -7.80 -15.32 -15.50
N LEU A 67 -9.00 -15.91 -15.57
CA LEU A 67 -9.54 -16.75 -14.50
C LEU A 67 -8.82 -18.11 -14.41
N LYS A 68 -8.43 -18.67 -15.56
CA LYS A 68 -7.60 -19.89 -15.60
C LYS A 68 -6.26 -19.66 -14.89
N ASP A 69 -5.52 -18.64 -15.31
CA ASP A 69 -4.23 -18.30 -14.68
C ASP A 69 -4.38 -18.00 -13.19
N LEU A 70 -5.52 -17.42 -12.78
CA LEU A 70 -5.86 -17.17 -11.39
C LEU A 70 -6.01 -18.47 -10.60
N VAL A 71 -6.75 -19.44 -11.14
CA VAL A 71 -6.94 -20.74 -10.49
C VAL A 71 -5.61 -21.50 -10.44
N ASP A 72 -4.86 -21.52 -11.55
CA ASP A 72 -3.54 -22.16 -11.61
C ASP A 72 -2.60 -21.58 -10.53
N PHE A 73 -2.59 -20.25 -10.34
CA PHE A 73 -1.83 -19.61 -9.27
C PHE A 73 -2.30 -20.02 -7.87
N LEU A 74 -3.61 -20.09 -7.61
CA LEU A 74 -4.13 -20.46 -6.29
C LEU A 74 -3.75 -21.89 -5.90
N PHE A 75 -3.66 -22.81 -6.87
CA PHE A 75 -3.41 -24.24 -6.65
C PHE A 75 -2.01 -24.73 -7.05
N GLN A 76 -1.11 -23.84 -7.50
CA GLN A 76 0.28 -24.19 -7.81
C GLN A 76 0.98 -24.91 -6.65
N GLU A 77 1.78 -25.94 -6.92
CA GLU A 77 2.55 -26.60 -5.85
C GLU A 77 3.71 -25.73 -5.35
N ASP A 78 3.86 -25.63 -4.04
CA ASP A 78 5.01 -24.96 -3.42
C ASP A 78 6.22 -25.90 -3.43
N LEU A 79 7.17 -25.66 -4.32
CA LEU A 79 8.43 -26.42 -4.46
C LEU A 79 9.52 -26.05 -3.43
N GLY A 80 9.19 -25.36 -2.33
CA GLY A 80 10.25 -24.81 -1.45
C GLY A 80 9.88 -24.36 -0.04
N SER A 81 8.77 -24.82 0.55
CA SER A 81 8.45 -24.54 1.96
C SER A 81 8.61 -25.79 2.82
N ASN A 82 9.70 -25.87 3.58
CA ASN A 82 10.01 -26.93 4.55
C ASN A 82 9.14 -26.86 5.83
N LEU A 83 7.95 -26.26 5.78
CA LEU A 83 7.05 -26.13 6.93
C LEU A 83 5.96 -27.19 6.83
N GLU A 84 6.03 -28.17 7.74
CA GLU A 84 5.13 -29.33 7.89
C GLU A 84 3.66 -28.96 8.19
N GLN A 85 3.32 -27.67 8.33
CA GLN A 85 1.95 -27.20 8.53
C GLN A 85 1.17 -27.08 7.21
N ARG A 86 1.09 -28.18 6.45
CA ARG A 86 0.10 -28.31 5.37
C ARG A 86 -1.22 -28.81 5.95
N SER A 87 -2.00 -27.90 6.52
CA SER A 87 -3.41 -28.14 6.80
C SER A 87 -4.25 -27.06 6.10
N ALA A 88 -4.76 -27.40 4.92
CA ALA A 88 -5.85 -26.75 4.19
C ALA A 88 -5.71 -25.32 3.62
N ASP A 89 -4.79 -24.46 4.07
CA ASP A 89 -4.68 -23.07 3.58
C ASP A 89 -3.38 -22.83 2.80
N SER A 90 -3.49 -22.48 1.51
CA SER A 90 -2.32 -22.17 0.66
C SER A 90 -1.73 -20.77 0.93
N GLY A 91 -2.37 -19.96 1.79
CA GLY A 91 -1.93 -18.59 2.10
C GLY A 91 -1.90 -17.66 0.88
N ARG A 92 -2.61 -18.05 -0.21
CA ARG A 92 -2.63 -17.32 -1.47
C ARG A 92 -3.91 -16.52 -1.64
N VAL A 93 -3.78 -15.34 -2.23
CA VAL A 93 -4.91 -14.49 -2.57
C VAL A 93 -4.80 -14.06 -4.03
N ALA A 94 -5.85 -14.25 -4.80
CA ALA A 94 -5.88 -13.77 -6.17
C ALA A 94 -6.93 -12.67 -6.33
N ILE A 95 -6.51 -11.54 -6.92
CA ILE A 95 -7.34 -10.37 -7.12
C ILE A 95 -7.70 -10.28 -8.60
N PHE A 96 -8.96 -10.58 -8.93
CA PHE A 96 -9.48 -10.52 -10.30
C PHE A 96 -9.95 -9.09 -10.65
N ASP A 97 -9.09 -8.28 -11.28
CA ASP A 97 -9.37 -6.87 -11.60
C ASP A 97 -10.05 -6.73 -12.97
N ALA A 98 -11.38 -6.57 -12.92
CA ALA A 98 -12.25 -6.30 -14.06
C ALA A 98 -13.46 -5.43 -13.65
N THR A 99 -14.28 -5.03 -14.62
CA THR A 99 -15.49 -4.22 -14.34
C THR A 99 -16.58 -5.02 -13.63
N ASN A 100 -16.81 -6.27 -14.06
CA ASN A 100 -17.78 -7.22 -13.49
C ASN A 100 -19.13 -6.55 -13.12
N THR A 101 -19.65 -5.75 -14.04
CA THR A 101 -20.76 -4.80 -13.82
C THR A 101 -22.15 -5.42 -13.92
N THR A 102 -22.30 -6.67 -14.36
CA THR A 102 -23.60 -7.34 -14.52
C THR A 102 -23.74 -8.52 -13.55
N LYS A 103 -24.97 -8.83 -13.14
CA LYS A 103 -25.29 -9.99 -12.29
C LYS A 103 -24.87 -11.29 -12.98
N GLU A 104 -25.18 -11.44 -14.28
CA GLU A 104 -24.77 -12.60 -15.09
C GLU A 104 -23.26 -12.84 -15.03
N ARG A 105 -22.44 -11.78 -15.09
CA ARG A 105 -20.98 -11.92 -15.04
C ARG A 105 -20.49 -12.37 -13.67
N ARG A 106 -21.08 -11.85 -12.58
CA ARG A 106 -20.71 -12.24 -11.21
C ARG A 106 -21.11 -13.68 -10.93
N GLU A 107 -22.29 -14.07 -11.37
CA GLU A 107 -22.79 -15.44 -11.26
C GLU A 107 -21.95 -16.42 -12.09
N TRP A 108 -21.54 -16.02 -13.30
CA TRP A 108 -20.58 -16.79 -14.10
C TRP A 108 -19.26 -17.00 -13.35
N ILE A 109 -18.68 -15.96 -12.72
CA ILE A 109 -17.45 -16.12 -11.92
C ILE A 109 -17.68 -17.09 -10.77
N ARG A 110 -18.79 -16.95 -10.03
CA ARG A 110 -19.18 -17.85 -8.94
C ARG A 110 -19.24 -19.30 -9.41
N ALA A 111 -19.95 -19.55 -10.51
CA ALA A 111 -20.11 -20.89 -11.09
C ALA A 111 -18.79 -21.49 -11.59
N GLN A 112 -17.86 -20.69 -12.11
CA GLN A 112 -16.54 -21.19 -12.53
C GLN A 112 -15.64 -21.57 -11.34
N LEU A 113 -15.88 -21.01 -10.17
CA LEU A 113 -15.12 -21.26 -8.95
C LEU A 113 -15.85 -22.20 -7.97
N ASP A 114 -17.05 -22.64 -8.34
CA ASP A 114 -17.89 -23.51 -7.51
C ASP A 114 -17.22 -24.89 -7.33
N GLY A 115 -17.34 -25.45 -6.13
CA GLY A 115 -16.69 -26.71 -5.76
C GLY A 115 -15.18 -26.63 -5.45
N LEU A 116 -14.53 -25.48 -5.70
CA LEU A 116 -13.15 -25.25 -5.26
C LEU A 116 -13.13 -24.85 -3.77
N PRO A 117 -12.14 -25.31 -2.97
CA PRO A 117 -12.03 -24.97 -1.55
C PRO A 117 -11.47 -23.55 -1.35
N LEU A 118 -12.16 -22.54 -1.88
CA LEU A 118 -11.76 -21.14 -1.83
C LEU A 118 -12.85 -20.25 -1.25
N LYS A 119 -12.45 -19.07 -0.75
CA LYS A 119 -13.36 -18.00 -0.37
C LYS A 119 -13.45 -16.97 -1.50
N LEU A 120 -14.67 -16.61 -1.89
CA LEU A 120 -14.93 -15.60 -2.91
C LEU A 120 -15.42 -14.31 -2.24
N LEU A 121 -14.74 -13.19 -2.51
CA LEU A 121 -15.09 -11.86 -1.99
C LEU A 121 -15.22 -10.87 -3.15
N PHE A 122 -16.39 -10.26 -3.31
CA PHE A 122 -16.58 -9.17 -4.27
C PHE A 122 -16.25 -7.82 -3.64
N ILE A 123 -15.44 -7.02 -4.34
CA ILE A 123 -15.13 -5.64 -3.95
C ILE A 123 -15.71 -4.71 -5.01
N GLU A 124 -16.77 -4.00 -4.65
CA GLU A 124 -17.38 -3.00 -5.52
C GLU A 124 -16.97 -1.59 -5.10
N SER A 125 -16.50 -0.79 -6.06
CA SER A 125 -16.32 0.65 -5.88
C SER A 125 -17.33 1.42 -6.71
N VAL A 126 -18.10 2.25 -6.01
CA VAL A 126 -19.09 3.17 -6.54
C VAL A 126 -18.61 4.58 -6.27
N CYS A 127 -18.47 5.40 -7.31
CA CYS A 127 -18.23 6.84 -7.16
C CYS A 127 -19.17 7.59 -8.09
N THR A 128 -19.89 8.55 -7.53
CA THR A 128 -20.81 9.45 -8.22
C THR A 128 -20.28 10.88 -8.25
N ASP A 129 -19.14 11.15 -7.61
CA ASP A 129 -18.49 12.46 -7.56
C ASP A 129 -17.75 12.73 -8.88
N GLN A 130 -18.27 13.64 -9.69
CA GLN A 130 -17.75 13.94 -11.01
C GLN A 130 -16.30 14.45 -10.96
N ALA A 131 -15.92 15.23 -9.95
CA ALA A 131 -14.56 15.76 -9.84
C ALA A 131 -13.53 14.63 -9.62
N ILE A 132 -13.88 13.63 -8.82
CA ILE A 132 -13.03 12.45 -8.60
C ILE A 132 -12.95 11.60 -9.87
N ILE A 133 -14.07 11.45 -10.58
CA ILE A 133 -14.14 10.70 -11.84
C ILE A 133 -13.25 11.35 -12.90
N ASP A 134 -13.41 12.65 -13.11
CA ASP A 134 -12.66 13.40 -14.11
C ASP A 134 -11.17 13.33 -13.79
N ARG A 135 -10.78 13.58 -12.53
CA ARG A 135 -9.40 13.42 -12.06
C ARG A 135 -8.86 12.03 -12.37
N ASN A 136 -9.62 10.98 -12.07
CA ASN A 136 -9.19 9.60 -12.34
C ASN A 136 -9.03 9.34 -13.85
N ILE A 137 -9.87 9.92 -14.71
CA ILE A 137 -9.74 9.77 -16.18
C ILE A 137 -8.44 10.45 -16.64
N TRP A 138 -8.23 11.72 -16.25
CA TRP A 138 -7.05 12.48 -16.63
C TRP A 138 -5.75 11.78 -16.18
N HIS A 139 -5.68 11.35 -14.92
CA HIS A 139 -4.47 10.72 -14.38
C HIS A 139 -4.23 9.28 -14.87
N VAL A 140 -5.27 8.47 -15.12
CA VAL A 140 -5.11 7.04 -15.48
C VAL A 140 -5.02 6.80 -16.97
N LYS A 141 -5.64 7.66 -17.77
CA LYS A 141 -5.85 7.41 -19.19
C LYS A 141 -5.23 8.46 -20.08
N VAL A 142 -5.16 9.69 -19.63
CA VAL A 142 -4.73 10.79 -20.48
C VAL A 142 -3.23 11.10 -20.32
N ASN A 143 -2.67 10.92 -19.13
CA ASN A 143 -1.23 11.11 -18.86
C ASN A 143 -0.38 9.84 -19.07
N ASN A 144 -0.82 8.92 -19.95
CA ASN A 144 -0.01 7.76 -20.35
C ASN A 144 0.87 8.13 -21.56
N GLU A 145 2.02 7.47 -21.71
CA GLU A 145 2.99 7.68 -22.81
C GLU A 145 2.37 7.49 -24.22
N ASP A 146 1.19 6.87 -24.29
CA ASP A 146 0.46 6.62 -25.53
C ASP A 146 -0.28 7.88 -26.10
N TYR A 147 -0.35 9.03 -25.40
CA TYR A 147 -1.05 10.26 -25.86
C TYR A 147 -0.17 11.52 -25.81
N VAL A 148 0.42 11.89 -26.96
CA VAL A 148 1.50 12.89 -27.04
C VAL A 148 0.99 14.34 -27.21
N THR A 149 -0.13 14.56 -27.90
CA THR A 149 -0.66 15.93 -28.12
C THR A 149 -1.88 16.25 -27.24
N GLU A 150 -2.10 17.53 -26.92
CA GLU A 150 -3.30 17.97 -26.16
C GLU A 150 -4.62 17.63 -26.88
N ALA A 151 -4.61 17.57 -28.21
CA ALA A 151 -5.75 17.10 -29.00
C ALA A 151 -5.99 15.58 -28.84
N ASP A 152 -4.93 14.76 -28.75
CA ASP A 152 -5.04 13.33 -28.46
C ASP A 152 -5.57 13.09 -27.06
N LYS A 153 -5.09 13.89 -26.09
CA LYS A 153 -5.53 13.83 -24.70
C LYS A 153 -7.02 14.10 -24.54
N ARG A 154 -7.54 15.14 -25.20
CA ARG A 154 -8.99 15.44 -25.21
C ARG A 154 -9.80 14.35 -25.92
N ARG A 155 -9.33 13.84 -27.07
CA ARG A 155 -9.98 12.71 -27.76
C ARG A 155 -10.03 11.46 -26.88
N ALA A 156 -8.96 11.15 -26.17
CA ALA A 156 -8.89 10.02 -25.25
C ALA A 156 -9.85 10.19 -24.06
N TYR A 157 -9.97 11.41 -23.54
CA TYR A 157 -10.94 11.74 -22.50
C TYR A 157 -12.38 11.50 -22.98
N ASP A 158 -12.75 12.01 -24.14
CA ASP A 158 -14.10 11.87 -24.71
C ASP A 158 -14.44 10.42 -25.05
N ASP A 159 -13.51 9.66 -25.63
CA ASP A 159 -13.68 8.22 -25.86
C ASP A 159 -13.90 7.47 -24.55
N PHE A 160 -13.13 7.81 -23.51
CA PHE A 160 -13.27 7.16 -22.21
C PHE A 160 -14.58 7.50 -21.52
N LYS A 161 -15.09 8.73 -21.70
CA LYS A 161 -16.41 9.13 -21.19
C LYS A 161 -17.53 8.33 -21.88
N LYS A 162 -17.51 8.22 -23.21
CA LYS A 162 -18.43 7.35 -23.97
C LYS A 162 -18.36 5.89 -23.53
N ARG A 163 -17.14 5.41 -23.24
CA ARG A 163 -16.96 4.07 -22.69
C ARG A 163 -17.65 3.92 -21.32
N ILE A 164 -17.57 4.91 -20.44
CA ILE A 164 -18.27 4.87 -19.15
C ILE A 164 -19.79 4.80 -19.37
N GLU A 165 -20.34 5.64 -20.26
CA GLU A 165 -21.77 5.64 -20.61
C GLU A 165 -22.25 4.26 -21.10
N ASN A 166 -21.46 3.59 -21.95
CA ASN A 166 -21.77 2.22 -22.40
C ASN A 166 -21.83 1.21 -21.25
N TYR A 167 -20.98 1.35 -20.22
CA TYR A 167 -21.02 0.48 -19.04
C TYR A 167 -22.15 0.86 -18.09
N GLU A 168 -22.50 2.15 -17.97
CA GLU A 168 -23.61 2.63 -17.15
C GLU A 168 -24.96 2.09 -17.63
N ALA A 169 -25.16 2.01 -18.95
CA ALA A 169 -26.39 1.47 -19.55
C ALA A 169 -26.70 0.02 -19.13
N VAL A 170 -25.68 -0.78 -18.78
CA VAL A 170 -25.83 -2.20 -18.40
C VAL A 170 -25.43 -2.46 -16.95
N TYR A 171 -25.08 -1.43 -16.19
CA TYR A 171 -24.54 -1.60 -14.84
C TYR A 171 -25.62 -2.00 -13.84
N GLN A 172 -25.38 -3.12 -13.17
CA GLN A 172 -26.20 -3.64 -12.09
C GLN A 172 -25.32 -3.66 -10.82
N PRO A 173 -25.50 -2.70 -9.90
CA PRO A 173 -24.80 -2.70 -8.61
C PRO A 173 -24.97 -4.03 -7.88
N ILE A 174 -24.04 -4.36 -6.98
CA ILE A 174 -24.16 -5.59 -6.19
C ILE A 174 -25.28 -5.44 -5.16
N ASP A 175 -26.21 -6.39 -5.17
CA ASP A 175 -27.36 -6.48 -4.26
C ASP A 175 -27.69 -7.95 -3.90
N GLU A 176 -26.90 -8.89 -4.42
CA GLU A 176 -27.12 -10.32 -4.22
C GLU A 176 -26.74 -10.76 -2.79
N GLU A 177 -27.73 -10.95 -1.92
CA GLU A 177 -27.55 -11.25 -0.48
C GLU A 177 -26.75 -12.53 -0.18
N HIS A 178 -26.76 -13.50 -1.09
CA HIS A 178 -26.02 -14.74 -0.93
C HIS A 178 -24.51 -14.59 -1.19
N LEU A 179 -24.06 -13.47 -1.77
CA LEU A 179 -22.65 -13.22 -2.06
C LEU A 179 -21.93 -12.54 -0.89
N SER A 180 -20.68 -12.91 -0.63
CA SER A 180 -19.80 -12.14 0.25
C SER A 180 -19.25 -10.92 -0.49
N PHE A 181 -19.56 -9.71 -0.01
CA PHE A 181 -19.10 -8.48 -0.67
C PHE A 181 -18.83 -7.31 0.27
N ILE A 182 -18.01 -6.38 -0.22
CA ILE A 182 -17.85 -5.03 0.30
C ILE A 182 -18.13 -4.03 -0.83
N LYS A 183 -18.97 -3.03 -0.55
CA LYS A 183 -19.28 -1.92 -1.45
C LYS A 183 -18.77 -0.62 -0.85
N LEU A 184 -17.80 0.00 -1.52
CA LEU A 184 -17.19 1.27 -1.17
C LEU A 184 -17.86 2.38 -1.98
N ILE A 185 -18.65 3.23 -1.31
CA ILE A 185 -19.41 4.31 -1.94
C ILE A 185 -18.70 5.64 -1.69
N ASN A 186 -18.44 6.37 -2.78
CA ASN A 186 -17.77 7.67 -2.83
C ASN A 186 -16.45 7.70 -2.06
N CYS A 187 -15.54 6.78 -2.43
CA CYS A 187 -14.20 6.67 -1.84
C CYS A 187 -14.21 6.42 -0.32
N GLY A 188 -15.13 5.57 0.14
CA GLY A 188 -15.21 5.16 1.55
C GLY A 188 -16.13 6.02 2.42
N LYS A 189 -16.80 7.06 1.87
CA LYS A 189 -17.80 7.86 2.62
C LYS A 189 -18.93 7.00 3.19
N LYS A 190 -19.31 5.94 2.50
CA LYS A 190 -20.22 4.89 3.00
C LYS A 190 -19.66 3.53 2.59
N VAL A 191 -19.74 2.57 3.50
CA VAL A 191 -19.34 1.18 3.24
C VAL A 191 -20.53 0.27 3.55
N GLU A 192 -20.86 -0.62 2.62
CA GLU A 192 -21.82 -1.71 2.84
C GLU A 192 -21.05 -3.03 2.83
N ILE A 193 -21.32 -3.87 3.83
CA ILE A 193 -20.61 -5.14 4.04
C ILE A 193 -21.66 -6.25 4.13
N ASN A 194 -21.47 -7.33 3.39
CA ASN A 194 -22.38 -8.48 3.40
C ASN A 194 -21.62 -9.80 3.51
N ASN A 195 -22.10 -10.66 4.41
CA ASN A 195 -21.68 -12.06 4.56
C ASN A 195 -20.14 -12.28 4.61
N ILE A 196 -19.41 -11.48 5.39
CA ILE A 196 -17.95 -11.57 5.52
C ILE A 196 -17.55 -12.48 6.68
N HIS A 197 -16.80 -13.55 6.39
CA HIS A 197 -16.37 -14.52 7.38
C HIS A 197 -14.87 -14.86 7.30
N GLY A 198 -14.24 -14.95 8.47
CA GLY A 198 -12.85 -15.34 8.64
C GLY A 198 -11.86 -14.19 8.67
N PHE A 199 -10.67 -14.49 9.17
CA PHE A 199 -9.65 -13.50 9.51
C PHE A 199 -9.23 -12.63 8.32
N LEU A 200 -8.79 -13.24 7.22
CA LEU A 200 -8.22 -12.49 6.10
C LEU A 200 -9.25 -11.60 5.40
N CYS A 201 -10.48 -12.09 5.21
CA CYS A 201 -11.57 -11.28 4.66
C CYS A 201 -11.91 -10.09 5.56
N GLY A 202 -11.92 -10.28 6.89
CA GLY A 202 -12.08 -9.19 7.85
C GLY A 202 -10.97 -8.14 7.75
N ARG A 203 -9.70 -8.57 7.60
CA ARG A 203 -8.56 -7.66 7.40
C ARG A 203 -8.64 -6.90 6.08
N ILE A 204 -9.06 -7.55 5.00
CA ILE A 204 -9.29 -6.90 3.70
C ILE A 204 -10.34 -5.79 3.85
N VAL A 205 -11.47 -6.08 4.49
CA VAL A 205 -12.54 -5.10 4.73
C VAL A 205 -12.04 -3.93 5.57
N GLN A 206 -11.31 -4.21 6.65
CA GLN A 206 -10.74 -3.19 7.52
C GLN A 206 -9.80 -2.25 6.74
N PHE A 207 -8.88 -2.80 5.96
CA PHE A 207 -7.96 -2.03 5.13
C PHE A 207 -8.68 -1.18 4.08
N LEU A 208 -9.64 -1.76 3.37
CA LEU A 208 -10.39 -1.08 2.30
C LEU A 208 -11.26 0.07 2.82
N THR A 209 -11.83 -0.05 4.02
CA THR A 209 -12.62 1.01 4.65
C THR A 209 -11.76 2.23 4.99
N ASN A 210 -10.50 2.02 5.37
CA ASN A 210 -9.56 3.09 5.68
C ASN A 210 -8.91 3.71 4.44
N MET A 211 -9.06 3.08 3.27
CA MET A 211 -8.41 3.53 2.05
C MET A 211 -9.10 4.76 1.45
N HIS A 212 -8.31 5.75 1.04
CA HIS A 212 -8.79 6.94 0.35
C HIS A 212 -8.23 7.05 -1.07
N ALA A 213 -8.97 7.71 -1.95
CA ALA A 213 -8.59 7.89 -3.36
C ALA A 213 -7.69 9.12 -3.60
N THR A 214 -7.29 9.82 -2.54
CA THR A 214 -6.48 11.04 -2.60
C THR A 214 -4.99 10.75 -2.59
N HIS A 215 -4.21 11.67 -3.15
CA HIS A 215 -2.76 11.62 -3.06
C HIS A 215 -2.33 11.77 -1.61
N GLN A 216 -1.54 10.82 -1.12
CA GLN A 216 -0.90 10.94 0.18
C GLN A 216 0.59 11.17 0.00
N THR A 217 1.13 12.13 0.73
CA THR A 217 2.58 12.34 0.82
C THR A 217 3.04 12.01 2.23
N ILE A 218 4.05 11.16 2.33
CA ILE A 218 4.64 10.77 3.60
C ILE A 218 6.10 11.21 3.59
N TYR A 219 6.52 11.88 4.64
CA TYR A 219 7.89 12.29 4.88
C TYR A 219 8.48 11.39 5.96
N LEU A 220 9.54 10.67 5.63
CA LEU A 220 10.23 9.78 6.54
C LEU A 220 11.59 10.40 6.89
N THR A 221 11.87 10.52 8.17
CA THR A 221 13.21 10.88 8.63
C THR A 221 13.55 10.11 9.89
N ARG A 222 14.82 9.73 10.01
CA ARG A 222 15.32 9.27 11.30
C ARG A 222 15.36 10.44 12.29
N HIS A 223 15.39 10.11 13.57
CA HIS A 223 15.92 11.04 14.56
C HIS A 223 17.32 11.56 14.15
N GLY A 224 17.69 12.73 14.67
CA GLY A 224 19.07 13.21 14.60
C GLY A 224 20.03 12.20 15.22
N GLN A 225 21.31 12.28 14.85
CA GLN A 225 22.35 11.39 15.39
C GLN A 225 22.27 11.33 16.93
N SER A 226 22.16 10.13 17.49
CA SER A 226 22.17 9.92 18.94
C SER A 226 23.58 9.64 19.47
N GLU A 227 23.74 9.70 20.79
CA GLU A 227 25.00 9.30 21.45
C GLU A 227 25.37 7.85 21.13
N TYR A 228 24.39 6.94 21.09
CA TYR A 228 24.64 5.55 20.68
C TYR A 228 25.03 5.43 19.21
N ASN A 229 24.47 6.25 18.31
CA ASN A 229 24.93 6.26 16.93
C ASN A 229 26.38 6.72 16.81
N TYR A 230 26.79 7.72 17.60
CA TYR A 230 28.18 8.17 17.65
C TYR A 230 29.12 7.06 18.16
N GLN A 231 28.67 6.27 19.14
CA GLN A 231 29.42 5.14 19.71
C GLN A 231 29.30 3.83 18.92
N GLY A 232 28.50 3.77 17.85
CA GLY A 232 28.25 2.54 17.09
C GLY A 232 27.37 1.50 17.79
N LYS A 233 26.63 1.89 18.84
CA LYS A 233 25.74 1.02 19.62
C LYS A 233 24.32 0.94 19.04
N ILE A 234 23.68 -0.22 19.19
CA ILE A 234 22.30 -0.45 18.77
C ILE A 234 21.31 -0.32 19.94
N GLY A 235 20.02 -0.16 19.64
CA GLY A 235 18.95 -0.15 20.64
C GLY A 235 19.02 1.01 21.63
N GLY A 236 18.51 0.78 22.85
CA GLY A 236 18.53 1.73 23.95
C GLY A 236 17.72 3.01 23.74
N ASP A 237 17.86 3.96 24.68
CA ASP A 237 17.14 5.23 24.69
C ASP A 237 18.05 6.45 24.89
N SER A 238 19.21 6.45 24.22
CA SER A 238 20.14 7.58 24.30
C SER A 238 19.57 8.86 23.68
N GLY A 239 19.89 10.02 24.27
CA GLY A 239 19.60 11.34 23.71
C GLY A 239 20.35 11.68 22.42
N LEU A 240 20.16 12.91 21.94
CA LEU A 240 20.83 13.43 20.73
C LEU A 240 22.28 13.83 21.02
N SER A 241 23.15 13.62 20.03
CA SER A 241 24.48 14.22 20.00
C SER A 241 24.42 15.70 19.61
N MET A 242 25.55 16.40 19.72
CA MET A 242 25.65 17.78 19.21
C MET A 242 25.29 17.90 17.72
N MET A 243 25.62 16.89 16.90
CA MET A 243 25.23 16.89 15.48
C MET A 243 23.75 16.56 15.30
N GLY A 244 23.20 15.67 16.15
CA GLY A 244 21.76 15.41 16.19
C GLY A 244 20.94 16.66 16.53
N GLU A 245 21.45 17.49 17.44
CA GLU A 245 20.81 18.76 17.79
C GLU A 245 20.81 19.75 16.62
N LYS A 246 21.94 19.87 15.91
CA LYS A 246 22.03 20.68 14.68
C LYS A 246 21.02 20.20 13.63
N TYR A 247 20.86 18.89 13.49
CA TYR A 247 19.88 18.32 12.58
C TYR A 247 18.43 18.64 13.01
N ALA A 248 18.10 18.56 14.30
CA ALA A 248 16.78 18.88 14.82
C ALA A 248 16.35 20.32 14.46
N LEU A 249 17.27 21.29 14.61
CA LEU A 249 17.04 22.68 14.20
C LEU A 249 16.88 22.83 12.68
N ALA A 250 17.72 22.14 11.90
CA ALA A 250 17.64 22.17 10.44
C ALA A 250 16.34 21.54 9.92
N LEU A 251 15.89 20.44 10.53
CA LEU A 251 14.62 19.78 10.22
C LEU A 251 13.44 20.70 10.52
N ALA A 252 13.45 21.40 11.66
CA ALA A 252 12.41 22.36 12.00
C ALA A 252 12.29 23.47 10.95
N LYS A 253 13.43 24.04 10.53
CA LYS A 253 13.46 25.03 9.44
C LYS A 253 12.92 24.44 8.13
N TYR A 254 13.39 23.26 7.74
CA TYR A 254 12.93 22.56 6.55
C TYR A 254 11.41 22.32 6.56
N CYS A 255 10.84 21.96 7.71
CA CYS A 255 9.39 21.74 7.84
C CYS A 255 8.60 23.03 7.58
N VAL A 256 9.04 24.15 8.15
CA VAL A 256 8.40 25.47 7.98
C VAL A 256 8.48 25.96 6.53
N ASP A 257 9.60 25.69 5.87
CA ASP A 257 9.88 26.18 4.52
C ASP A 257 9.21 25.31 3.44
N HIS A 258 9.06 23.99 3.67
CA HIS A 258 8.68 23.04 2.62
C HIS A 258 7.50 22.11 2.93
N LEU A 259 7.18 21.84 4.19
CA LEU A 259 6.11 20.88 4.55
C LEU A 259 4.81 21.56 4.95
N THR A 260 4.90 22.74 5.55
CA THR A 260 3.73 23.48 6.06
C THR A 260 3.28 24.61 5.14
N LYS A 261 3.76 24.64 3.88
CA LYS A 261 3.41 25.67 2.89
C LYS A 261 3.11 25.03 1.55
N ASP A 262 2.07 25.51 0.87
CA ASP A 262 1.81 25.15 -0.51
C ASP A 262 2.89 25.77 -1.42
N PRO A 263 3.57 24.99 -2.28
CA PRO A 263 4.63 25.53 -3.14
C PRO A 263 4.17 26.59 -4.16
N HIS A 264 2.89 26.59 -4.53
CA HIS A 264 2.33 27.49 -5.55
C HIS A 264 1.66 28.71 -4.92
N THR A 265 0.90 28.54 -3.83
CA THR A 265 0.16 29.64 -3.20
C THR A 265 0.91 30.25 -2.01
N GLY A 266 1.88 29.54 -1.44
CA GLY A 266 2.58 29.95 -0.21
C GLY A 266 1.71 29.87 1.05
N GLU A 267 0.46 29.41 0.93
CA GLU A 267 -0.48 29.31 2.04
C GLU A 267 -0.11 28.17 2.99
N PRO A 268 -0.44 28.28 4.29
CA PRO A 268 -0.19 27.22 5.25
C PRO A 268 -0.96 25.94 4.90
N VAL A 269 -0.24 24.81 4.81
CA VAL A 269 -0.83 23.48 4.59
C VAL A 269 -0.69 22.64 5.86
N PRO A 270 -1.75 21.94 6.30
CA PRO A 270 -1.65 21.04 7.45
C PRO A 270 -0.71 19.87 7.14
N CYS A 271 0.16 19.54 8.09
CA CYS A 271 0.96 18.32 8.09
C CYS A 271 0.80 17.65 9.45
N ARG A 272 0.80 16.33 9.51
CA ARG A 272 0.76 15.58 10.78
C ARG A 272 2.18 15.22 11.18
N LEU A 273 2.48 15.23 12.48
CA LEU A 273 3.80 14.86 12.98
C LEU A 273 3.71 13.68 13.93
N TRP A 274 4.43 12.61 13.60
CA TRP A 274 4.53 11.40 14.40
C TRP A 274 5.97 11.19 14.89
N THR A 275 6.10 10.74 16.14
CA THR A 275 7.37 10.32 16.72
C THR A 275 7.21 8.94 17.36
N SER A 276 8.33 8.24 17.54
CA SER A 276 8.37 7.14 18.51
C SER A 276 8.23 7.68 19.95
N SER A 277 8.20 6.75 20.91
CA SER A 277 8.29 7.07 22.34
C SER A 277 9.72 7.28 22.86
N LEU A 278 10.73 6.97 22.06
CA LEU A 278 12.14 7.11 22.43
C LEU A 278 12.60 8.57 22.39
N GLN A 279 13.44 8.93 23.36
CA GLN A 279 13.87 10.30 23.65
C GLN A 279 14.43 10.98 22.40
N ARG A 280 15.28 10.29 21.61
CA ARG A 280 15.91 10.84 20.40
C ARG A 280 14.91 11.32 19.33
N THR A 281 13.78 10.64 19.12
CA THR A 281 12.79 11.12 18.13
C THR A 281 12.04 12.33 18.65
N ILE A 282 11.70 12.34 19.94
CA ILE A 282 11.00 13.45 20.61
C ILE A 282 11.90 14.70 20.60
N LEU A 283 13.18 14.55 20.96
CA LEU A 283 14.15 15.64 20.94
C LEU A 283 14.39 16.18 19.53
N THR A 284 14.36 15.32 18.50
CA THR A 284 14.50 15.77 17.11
C THR A 284 13.31 16.62 16.66
N ALA A 285 12.12 16.24 17.10
CA ALA A 285 10.86 16.89 16.72
C ALA A 285 10.57 18.19 17.51
N ARG A 286 11.24 18.41 18.65
CA ARG A 286 10.88 19.47 19.64
C ARG A 286 10.87 20.89 19.10
N HIS A 287 11.66 21.16 18.06
CA HIS A 287 11.80 22.50 17.47
C HIS A 287 10.82 22.75 16.32
N ILE A 288 10.09 21.72 15.87
CA ILE A 288 9.10 21.84 14.81
C ILE A 288 7.91 22.65 15.37
N PRO A 289 7.47 23.74 14.71
CA PRO A 289 6.34 24.52 15.22
C PRO A 289 5.01 23.76 15.17
N HIS A 290 4.26 23.80 16.27
CA HIS A 290 2.93 23.18 16.39
C HIS A 290 1.88 24.24 16.75
N PRO A 291 1.40 25.04 15.78
CA PRO A 291 0.34 25.99 16.06
C PRO A 291 -0.87 25.24 16.64
N LYS A 292 -1.53 25.79 17.66
CA LYS A 292 -2.63 25.14 18.41
C LYS A 292 -3.88 24.80 17.57
N VAL A 293 -3.84 25.03 16.27
CA VAL A 293 -4.81 24.49 15.31
C VAL A 293 -4.40 23.04 15.05
N LYS A 294 -5.18 22.09 15.58
CA LYS A 294 -5.03 20.63 15.36
C LYS A 294 -4.88 20.37 13.84
N PRO A 295 -3.65 20.14 13.34
CA PRO A 295 -3.22 18.75 13.12
C PRO A 295 -1.72 18.46 13.40
N MET A 296 -0.92 19.44 13.85
CA MET A 296 0.55 19.30 13.99
C MET A 296 1.06 18.86 15.38
N SER A 297 0.22 18.57 16.38
CA SER A 297 0.72 18.14 17.70
C SER A 297 1.47 16.80 17.60
N PRO A 298 2.72 16.66 18.09
CA PRO A 298 3.47 15.42 18.03
C PRO A 298 2.66 14.28 18.65
N ARG A 299 2.37 13.26 17.85
CA ARG A 299 1.79 12.03 18.36
C ARG A 299 2.90 11.03 18.62
N VAL A 300 3.03 10.67 19.90
CA VAL A 300 4.00 9.68 20.37
C VAL A 300 3.40 8.29 20.20
N LEU A 301 4.02 7.45 19.39
CA LEU A 301 3.54 6.12 19.04
C LEU A 301 4.60 5.07 19.39
N ARG A 302 4.33 4.21 20.37
CA ARG A 302 5.23 3.09 20.72
C ARG A 302 5.42 2.10 19.57
N ASN A 303 4.41 1.98 18.71
CA ASN A 303 4.51 1.18 17.48
C ASN A 303 5.58 1.71 16.51
N LEU A 304 6.10 2.93 16.69
CA LEU A 304 7.24 3.47 15.94
C LEU A 304 8.59 3.33 16.65
N ASP A 305 8.65 2.76 17.87
CA ASP A 305 9.92 2.54 18.58
C ASP A 305 10.84 1.63 17.77
N GLU A 306 12.15 1.83 17.86
CA GLU A 306 13.13 1.01 17.13
C GLU A 306 12.96 -0.48 17.46
N ILE A 307 13.39 -1.35 16.53
CA ILE A 307 13.46 -2.78 16.81
C ILE A 307 14.18 -3.02 18.13
N TYR A 308 13.52 -3.74 19.03
CA TYR A 308 14.09 -4.05 20.34
C TYR A 308 15.11 -5.19 20.21
N ALA A 309 16.39 -4.92 20.45
CA ALA A 309 17.45 -5.93 20.32
C ALA A 309 17.64 -6.79 21.58
N GLY A 310 16.74 -6.66 22.57
CA GLY A 310 16.68 -7.53 23.74
C GLY A 310 17.97 -7.46 24.55
N VAL A 311 18.63 -8.61 24.73
CA VAL A 311 19.92 -8.70 25.45
C VAL A 311 21.08 -7.96 24.75
N CYS A 312 20.94 -7.65 23.46
CA CYS A 312 21.95 -6.96 22.65
C CYS A 312 21.78 -5.43 22.65
N ASP A 313 20.79 -4.88 23.35
CA ASP A 313 20.60 -3.43 23.44
C ASP A 313 21.81 -2.76 24.13
N GLY A 314 22.29 -1.65 23.55
CA GLY A 314 23.45 -0.92 24.05
C GLY A 314 24.80 -1.49 23.67
N MET A 315 24.84 -2.58 22.89
CA MET A 315 26.08 -3.17 22.36
C MET A 315 26.42 -2.65 20.96
N THR A 316 27.70 -2.67 20.60
CA THR A 316 28.14 -2.55 19.20
C THR A 316 27.98 -3.88 18.46
N TYR A 317 28.02 -3.88 17.13
CA TYR A 317 27.99 -5.12 16.37
C TYR A 317 29.20 -6.01 16.67
N ASP A 318 30.38 -5.44 16.88
CA ASP A 318 31.60 -6.16 17.23
C ASP A 318 31.47 -6.83 18.62
N GLU A 319 30.85 -6.14 19.58
CA GLU A 319 30.55 -6.71 20.91
C GLU A 319 29.54 -7.85 20.82
N ILE A 320 28.55 -7.77 19.92
CA ILE A 320 27.57 -8.84 19.69
C ILE A 320 28.26 -10.05 19.05
N GLU A 321 29.11 -9.85 18.05
CA GLU A 321 29.86 -10.93 17.40
C GLU A 321 30.79 -11.64 18.39
N ALA A 322 31.43 -10.90 19.29
CA ALA A 322 32.32 -11.46 20.30
C ALA A 322 31.57 -12.21 21.42
N ASN A 323 30.47 -11.66 21.93
CA ASN A 323 29.75 -12.20 23.08
C ASN A 323 28.67 -13.24 22.69
N TYR A 324 28.10 -13.13 21.48
CA TYR A 324 27.01 -13.95 20.98
C TYR A 324 27.22 -14.34 19.49
N PRO A 325 28.28 -15.10 19.17
CA PRO A 325 28.65 -15.42 17.78
C PRO A 325 27.57 -16.22 17.03
N GLU A 326 26.89 -17.14 17.70
CA GLU A 326 25.79 -17.93 17.12
C GLU A 326 24.61 -17.03 16.71
N GLU A 327 24.21 -16.11 17.59
CA GLU A 327 23.13 -15.14 17.35
C GLU A 327 23.48 -14.19 16.19
N PHE A 328 24.74 -13.77 16.10
CA PHE A 328 25.24 -12.96 14.99
C PHE A 328 25.15 -13.70 13.65
N ALA A 329 25.54 -14.98 13.62
CA ALA A 329 25.44 -15.83 12.44
C ALA A 329 23.98 -16.05 12.00
N LEU A 330 23.10 -16.45 12.92
CA LEU A 330 21.67 -16.67 12.66
C LEU A 330 20.98 -15.42 12.10
N ARG A 331 21.34 -14.24 12.63
CA ARG A 331 20.82 -12.97 12.11
C ARG A 331 21.29 -12.67 10.69
N ASN A 332 22.53 -13.03 10.34
CA ASN A 332 23.05 -12.81 8.99
C ASN A 332 22.40 -13.75 7.98
N GLU A 333 22.09 -14.98 8.38
CA GLU A 333 21.39 -15.96 7.54
C GLU A 333 19.93 -15.58 7.25
N ASN A 334 19.17 -15.17 8.27
CA ASN A 334 17.76 -14.81 8.12
C ASN A 334 17.39 -13.54 8.90
N LYS A 335 17.89 -12.40 8.43
CA LYS A 335 17.66 -11.10 9.07
C LYS A 335 16.18 -10.73 9.25
N LEU A 336 15.31 -11.18 8.35
CA LEU A 336 13.86 -10.91 8.43
C LEU A 336 13.21 -11.69 9.58
N GLY A 337 13.46 -13.00 9.65
CA GLY A 337 12.82 -13.91 10.59
C GLY A 337 13.55 -14.06 11.93
N TYR A 338 14.83 -13.72 11.99
CA TYR A 338 15.63 -13.77 13.21
C TYR A 338 15.04 -12.83 14.28
N ARG A 339 14.79 -13.38 15.46
CA ARG A 339 14.33 -12.64 16.64
C ARG A 339 15.47 -12.58 17.65
N TYR A 340 15.86 -11.37 18.05
CA TYR A 340 16.85 -11.20 19.11
C TYR A 340 16.38 -11.90 20.40
N PRO A 341 17.31 -12.49 21.20
CA PRO A 341 16.95 -13.06 22.49
C PRO A 341 16.29 -12.02 23.39
N ARG A 342 15.06 -12.29 23.84
CA ARG A 342 14.19 -11.36 24.59
C ARG A 342 13.89 -10.04 23.85
N GLY A 343 14.04 -10.01 22.53
CA GLY A 343 13.80 -8.86 21.68
C GLY A 343 12.78 -9.15 20.58
N GLU A 344 12.89 -8.40 19.49
CA GLU A 344 12.02 -8.45 18.33
C GLU A 344 12.76 -8.97 17.09
N SER A 345 12.00 -9.52 16.15
CA SER A 345 12.37 -9.71 14.74
C SER A 345 11.77 -8.60 13.88
N TYR A 346 12.20 -8.47 12.62
CA TYR A 346 11.50 -7.59 11.68
C TYR A 346 10.05 -8.03 11.45
N LEU A 347 9.72 -9.33 11.58
CA LEU A 347 8.34 -9.82 11.51
C LEU A 347 7.47 -9.31 12.68
N ASP A 348 8.05 -9.21 13.88
CA ASP A 348 7.35 -8.64 15.05
C ASP A 348 7.07 -7.16 14.84
N VAL A 349 8.06 -6.42 14.29
CA VAL A 349 7.89 -5.01 13.94
C VAL A 349 6.82 -4.83 12.86
N ILE A 350 6.79 -5.67 11.82
CA ILE A 350 5.73 -5.67 10.79
C ILE A 350 4.36 -5.84 11.44
N SER A 351 4.22 -6.79 12.37
CA SER A 351 2.94 -7.05 13.05
C SER A 351 2.44 -5.84 13.84
N ARG A 352 3.30 -5.16 14.61
CA ARG A 352 2.90 -3.94 15.33
C ARG A 352 2.73 -2.71 14.44
N LEU A 353 3.29 -2.69 13.23
CA LEU A 353 3.10 -1.58 12.28
C LEU A 353 1.77 -1.65 11.51
N ASP A 354 1.13 -2.82 11.37
CA ASP A 354 -0.16 -2.99 10.69
C ASP A 354 -1.22 -1.94 11.09
N PRO A 355 -1.56 -1.75 12.40
CA PRO A 355 -2.55 -0.75 12.78
C PRO A 355 -2.13 0.70 12.45
N LEU A 356 -0.83 1.01 12.51
CA LEU A 356 -0.33 2.34 12.15
C LEU A 356 -0.44 2.61 10.66
N ILE A 357 -0.20 1.60 9.83
CA ILE A 357 -0.28 1.74 8.38
C ILE A 357 -1.71 1.95 7.95
N GLN A 358 -2.65 1.23 8.55
CA GLN A 358 -4.08 1.47 8.32
C GLN A 358 -4.50 2.88 8.73
N GLU A 359 -3.95 3.41 9.84
CA GLU A 359 -4.19 4.79 10.23
C GLU A 359 -3.55 5.80 9.26
N LEU A 360 -2.32 5.53 8.80
CA LEU A 360 -1.68 6.35 7.76
C LEU A 360 -2.56 6.42 6.51
N GLU A 361 -3.04 5.29 6.00
CA GLU A 361 -3.88 5.22 4.80
C GLU A 361 -5.18 6.04 4.94
N SER A 362 -5.66 6.26 6.17
CA SER A 362 -6.87 7.04 6.46
C SER A 362 -6.66 8.56 6.44
N TYR A 363 -5.42 9.04 6.41
CA TYR A 363 -5.13 10.47 6.41
C TYR A 363 -5.05 11.03 4.99
N GLN A 364 -5.66 12.21 4.81
CA GLN A 364 -5.57 12.98 3.56
C GLN A 364 -4.42 13.99 3.60
N GLU A 365 -4.08 14.48 4.79
CA GLU A 365 -2.97 15.41 4.97
C GLU A 365 -1.62 14.67 4.91
N PRO A 366 -0.54 15.35 4.48
CA PRO A 366 0.79 14.79 4.57
C PRO A 366 1.18 14.44 6.01
N VAL A 367 2.01 13.42 6.16
CA VAL A 367 2.50 12.96 7.47
C VAL A 367 4.02 12.96 7.50
N LEU A 368 4.61 13.66 8.46
CA LEU A 368 6.02 13.57 8.82
C LEU A 368 6.20 12.55 9.94
N ILE A 369 7.01 11.52 9.70
CA ILE A 369 7.36 10.48 10.66
C ILE A 369 8.83 10.64 11.02
N VAL A 370 9.09 11.00 12.29
CA VAL A 370 10.42 11.00 12.89
C VAL A 370 10.60 9.67 13.63
N GLY A 371 11.27 8.72 12.98
CA GLY A 371 11.40 7.34 13.46
C GLY A 371 12.85 6.85 13.55
N HIS A 372 13.02 5.55 13.38
CA HIS A 372 14.31 4.87 13.48
C HIS A 372 14.65 4.04 12.25
N GLN A 373 15.86 3.51 12.17
CA GLN A 373 16.34 2.86 10.97
C GLN A 373 15.55 1.59 10.64
N GLY A 374 15.32 0.70 11.62
CA GLY A 374 14.60 -0.56 11.40
C GLY A 374 13.13 -0.36 11.02
N VAL A 375 12.44 0.52 11.75
CA VAL A 375 11.03 0.84 11.50
C VAL A 375 10.81 1.56 10.17
N LEU A 376 11.60 2.58 9.86
CA LEU A 376 11.41 3.37 8.65
C LEU A 376 11.72 2.57 7.39
N ARG A 377 12.62 1.58 7.46
CA ARG A 377 12.85 0.61 6.37
C ARG A 377 11.56 -0.10 5.97
N LEU A 378 10.80 -0.58 6.94
CA LEU A 378 9.55 -1.30 6.69
C LEU A 378 8.47 -0.39 6.11
N ILE A 379 8.32 0.81 6.68
CA ILE A 379 7.36 1.81 6.18
C ILE A 379 7.71 2.21 4.75
N TYR A 380 9.00 2.51 4.48
CA TYR A 380 9.49 2.83 3.15
C TYR A 380 9.26 1.68 2.15
N ALA A 381 9.61 0.44 2.52
CA ALA A 381 9.44 -0.72 1.66
C ALA A 381 7.97 -0.97 1.31
N TYR A 382 7.06 -0.85 2.28
CA TYR A 382 5.62 -0.94 2.03
C TYR A 382 5.16 0.13 1.02
N PHE A 383 5.55 1.39 1.23
CA PHE A 383 5.11 2.50 0.38
C PHE A 383 5.78 2.55 -1.02
N THR A 384 6.91 1.86 -1.21
CA THR A 384 7.60 1.76 -2.51
C THR A 384 7.31 0.46 -3.26
N GLY A 385 6.71 -0.53 -2.61
CA GLY A 385 6.35 -1.81 -3.23
C GLY A 385 7.47 -2.83 -3.23
N MET A 386 8.49 -2.61 -2.41
CA MET A 386 9.59 -3.54 -2.19
C MET A 386 9.08 -4.78 -1.44
N ASP A 387 9.74 -5.92 -1.68
CA ASP A 387 9.44 -7.13 -0.92
C ASP A 387 9.89 -6.98 0.54
N ARG A 388 9.16 -7.61 1.47
CA ARG A 388 9.50 -7.57 2.89
C ARG A 388 10.85 -8.24 3.20
N THR A 389 11.32 -9.18 2.38
CA THR A 389 12.66 -9.78 2.52
C THR A 389 13.77 -8.78 2.24
N GLU A 390 13.55 -7.88 1.27
CA GLU A 390 14.51 -6.83 0.90
C GLU A 390 14.44 -5.61 1.83
N ALA A 391 13.27 -5.39 2.45
CA ALA A 391 13.02 -4.26 3.34
C ALA A 391 14.08 -4.10 4.44
N CYS A 392 14.57 -5.21 5.01
CA CYS A 392 15.56 -5.21 6.09
C CYS A 392 16.91 -4.57 5.69
N ASN A 393 17.16 -4.42 4.38
CA ASN A 393 18.40 -3.91 3.80
C ASN A 393 18.22 -2.54 3.14
N ALA A 394 17.00 -1.97 3.11
CA ALA A 394 16.77 -0.65 2.55
C ALA A 394 17.61 0.43 3.25
N SER A 395 18.15 1.37 2.48
CA SER A 395 18.99 2.45 2.99
C SER A 395 18.13 3.59 3.51
N ILE A 396 18.21 3.87 4.81
CA ILE A 396 17.58 5.02 5.46
C ILE A 396 18.68 5.79 6.21
N PRO A 397 19.37 6.74 5.54
CA PRO A 397 20.50 7.47 6.12
C PRO A 397 20.05 8.45 7.22
N LEU A 398 20.98 8.79 8.12
CA LEU A 398 20.77 9.90 9.08
C LEU A 398 20.69 11.23 8.34
N ASN A 399 20.10 12.22 9.00
CA ASN A 399 20.05 13.62 8.56
C ASN A 399 19.42 13.83 7.17
N THR A 400 18.52 12.93 6.75
CA THR A 400 17.91 12.94 5.43
C THR A 400 16.39 12.79 5.56
N VAL A 401 15.65 13.66 4.87
CA VAL A 401 14.20 13.54 4.75
C VAL A 401 13.86 12.84 3.43
N ILE A 402 13.20 11.69 3.50
CA ILE A 402 12.73 10.94 2.35
C ILE A 402 11.27 11.31 2.13
N LYS A 403 10.96 11.93 0.99
CA LYS A 403 9.59 12.22 0.57
C LYS A 403 9.06 11.09 -0.30
N VAL A 404 8.00 10.43 0.14
CA VAL A 404 7.27 9.42 -0.64
C VAL A 404 5.93 10.02 -1.05
N SER A 405 5.76 10.29 -2.33
CA SER A 405 4.50 10.77 -2.89
C SER A 405 3.76 9.61 -3.55
N LEU A 406 2.64 9.21 -2.94
CA LEU A 406 1.80 8.14 -3.43
C LEU A 406 0.87 8.73 -4.49
N PHE A 407 1.36 8.76 -5.71
CA PHE A 407 0.47 8.93 -6.86
C PHE A 407 -0.30 7.63 -7.02
N SER A 408 -1.61 7.72 -7.25
CA SER A 408 -2.52 6.57 -7.31
C SER A 408 -2.09 5.46 -8.29
N PHE A 409 -1.03 5.62 -9.09
CA PHE A 409 -0.60 4.65 -10.07
C PHE A 409 0.93 4.42 -10.20
N SER A 410 1.81 5.08 -9.44
CA SER A 410 3.28 4.94 -9.56
C SER A 410 3.92 3.89 -8.66
N TYR A 411 3.24 2.78 -8.37
CA TYR A 411 3.93 1.60 -7.86
C TYR A 411 4.57 0.87 -9.03
N GLY A 412 5.90 1.02 -9.17
CA GLY A 412 6.72 0.35 -10.17
C GLY A 412 7.47 1.26 -11.17
N GLN A 413 7.36 2.59 -11.04
CA GLN A 413 8.28 3.51 -11.70
C GLN A 413 8.98 4.31 -10.61
N LEU A 414 10.22 3.91 -10.31
CA LEU A 414 11.20 4.78 -9.69
C LEU A 414 11.29 6.05 -10.57
N LEU A 415 10.93 7.20 -10.00
CA LEU A 415 11.47 8.48 -10.43
C LEU A 415 12.57 8.86 -9.44
#